data_AF-A0A258FB84-F1
#
_entry.id   AF-A0A258FB84-F1
#
_cell.length_a   1.000
_cell.length_b   1.000
_cell.length_c   1.000
_cell.angle_alpha   90.00
_cell.angle_beta   90.00
_cell.angle_gamma   90.00
#
_symmetry.space_group_name_H-M   'P 1'
#
loop_
_entity.id
_entity.type
_entity.pdbx_description
1 polymer ?
#
loop_
_entity_poly.entity_id
_entity_poly.type
_entity_poly.pdbx_seq_one_letter_code
_entity_poly.pdbx_strand_id
1 'polypeptide(L)'
;MARSPLRQVVEALRAQARSSAFEFDGRTLANLRRLFARPLPWPPHDFAALTVARALGDAMAMDPARGRRILKAAAAQGALPYVVIGDSHSRHLIRRSARDGRWLLPVHFLCTGSSARGLANPASLSGWNHRVAALLSELAEADSPIPVLFEFGQVDVEFVFTFKRLSEERRTFEPDAFSDFVRGTVDSYLGFLAGALPERLKPFATVVSIFPSSLSDAAWRQGYINAHIADLHGEANAVALSQRLRAIDIPHEAARTAQHRLFNAALAAGAAARGLRFLDIFSPLIGDLGTVHRPYRGLA
;
A
#
# COMPACT_ATOMS: atom_id res chain seq x y z
N MET A 1 7.01 22.89 30.23
CA MET A 1 7.13 21.47 29.83
C MET A 1 7.80 21.38 28.44
N ALA A 2 8.95 20.73 28.33
CA ALA A 2 9.66 20.60 27.05
C ALA A 2 8.92 19.65 26.09
N ARG A 3 8.73 20.04 24.83
CA ARG A 3 8.10 19.18 23.81
C ARG A 3 8.96 17.94 23.57
N SER A 4 8.33 16.76 23.52
CA SER A 4 8.99 15.50 23.17
C SER A 4 9.85 15.65 21.90
N PRO A 5 11.11 15.17 21.88
CA PRO A 5 11.97 15.19 20.70
C PRO A 5 11.31 14.58 19.46
N LEU A 6 10.51 13.52 19.65
CA LEU A 6 9.75 12.88 18.57
C LEU A 6 8.73 13.84 17.95
N ARG A 7 8.03 14.61 18.78
CA ARG A 7 7.06 15.61 18.32
C ARG A 7 7.73 16.72 17.50
N GLN A 8 8.93 17.16 17.90
CA GLN A 8 9.70 18.16 17.16
C GLN A 8 10.15 17.63 15.80
N VAL A 9 10.59 16.37 15.71
CA VAL A 9 10.98 15.75 14.44
C VAL A 9 9.76 15.54 13.53
N VAL A 10 8.63 15.08 14.07
CA VAL A 10 7.37 14.94 13.31
C VAL A 10 6.86 16.31 12.83
N GLU A 11 6.92 17.35 13.67
CA GLU A 11 6.54 18.72 13.30
C GLU A 11 7.50 19.27 12.22
N ALA A 12 8.80 19.02 12.30
CA ALA A 12 9.78 19.41 11.28
C ALA A 12 9.54 18.69 9.94
N LEU A 13 9.37 17.36 9.96
CA LEU A 13 9.09 16.58 8.75
C LEU A 13 7.78 17.00 8.09
N ARG A 14 6.73 17.31 8.88
CA ARG A 14 5.45 17.81 8.37
C ARG A 14 5.56 19.23 7.81
N ALA A 15 6.33 20.11 8.43
CA ALA A 15 6.53 21.48 7.93
C ALA A 15 7.29 21.46 6.59
N GLN A 16 8.27 20.56 6.45
CA GLN A 16 9.12 20.44 5.27
C GLN A 16 8.42 19.73 4.11
N ALA A 17 7.55 18.74 4.39
CA ALA A 17 6.70 18.11 3.38
C ALA A 17 5.64 19.05 2.78
N ARG A 18 5.32 20.17 3.46
CA ARG A 18 4.37 21.18 2.97
C ARG A 18 5.01 22.26 2.08
N SER A 19 6.34 22.41 2.10
CA SER A 19 7.03 23.28 1.15
C SER A 19 7.38 22.48 -0.09
N SER A 20 6.88 22.90 -1.25
CA SER A 20 7.06 22.25 -2.56
C SER A 20 8.51 22.23 -3.09
N ALA A 21 9.49 22.68 -2.31
CA ALA A 21 10.92 22.55 -2.57
C ALA A 21 11.53 21.62 -1.51
N PHE A 22 11.69 20.35 -1.85
CA PHE A 22 12.17 19.32 -0.93
C PHE A 22 13.71 19.32 -0.84
N GLU A 23 14.31 20.41 -0.37
CA GLU A 23 15.70 20.38 0.10
C GLU A 23 15.74 19.88 1.54
N PHE A 24 16.09 18.60 1.72
CA PHE A 24 16.45 18.06 3.03
C PHE A 24 17.79 18.69 3.47
N ASP A 25 17.69 19.76 4.25
CA ASP A 25 18.82 20.44 4.88
C ASP A 25 19.56 19.55 5.91
N GLY A 26 20.73 20.01 6.36
CA GLY A 26 21.51 19.32 7.39
C GLY A 26 20.78 19.11 8.71
N ARG A 27 19.71 19.88 9.00
CA ARG A 27 18.91 19.72 10.22
C ARG A 27 18.04 18.48 10.17
N THR A 28 17.51 18.11 9.01
CA THR A 28 16.66 16.91 8.92
C THR A 28 17.45 15.62 9.07
N LEU A 29 18.66 15.58 8.51
CA LEU A 29 19.62 14.50 8.73
C LEU A 29 20.09 14.45 10.20
N ALA A 30 20.32 15.60 10.82
CA ALA A 30 20.63 15.68 12.25
C ALA A 30 19.44 15.25 13.13
N ASN A 31 18.21 15.53 12.72
CA ASN A 31 16.98 15.13 13.41
C ASN A 31 16.74 13.62 13.30
N LEU A 32 16.90 13.04 12.10
CA LEU A 32 16.87 11.59 11.91
C LEU A 32 17.99 10.92 12.72
N ARG A 33 19.23 11.44 12.66
CA ARG A 33 20.34 10.94 13.51
C ARG A 33 20.03 11.04 14.99
N ARG A 34 19.45 12.14 15.50
CA ARG A 34 19.01 12.27 16.90
C ARG A 34 17.88 11.31 17.26
N LEU A 35 16.98 11.03 16.31
CA LEU A 35 15.89 10.07 16.46
C LEU A 35 16.41 8.63 16.59
N PHE A 36 17.47 8.30 15.85
CA PHE A 36 18.10 6.97 15.81
C PHE A 36 19.27 6.80 16.81
N ALA A 37 19.83 7.89 17.35
CA ALA A 37 20.93 7.86 18.32
C ALA A 37 20.51 7.51 19.76
N ARG A 38 19.22 7.27 20.03
CA ARG A 38 18.74 6.79 21.32
C ARG A 38 17.97 5.47 21.14
N PRO A 39 18.24 4.45 21.96
CA PRO A 39 17.36 3.28 22.07
C PRO A 39 16.09 3.75 22.78
N LEU A 40 15.19 4.38 22.03
CA LEU A 40 13.91 4.79 22.57
C LEU A 40 13.00 3.56 22.64
N PRO A 41 12.35 3.28 23.77
CA PRO A 41 11.17 2.44 23.77
C PRO A 41 10.06 3.26 23.09
N TRP A 42 9.80 3.00 21.80
CA TRP A 42 8.72 3.66 21.08
C TRP A 42 7.38 3.00 21.45
N PRO A 43 6.34 3.76 21.85
CA PRO A 43 5.03 3.20 22.12
C PRO A 43 4.44 2.47 20.89
N PRO A 44 3.65 1.41 21.09
CA PRO A 44 3.17 0.51 20.02
C PRO A 44 2.18 1.15 19.04
N HIS A 45 1.61 2.31 19.36
CA HIS A 45 0.65 3.02 18.51
C HIS A 45 1.08 4.46 18.37
N ASP A 46 1.82 4.79 17.32
CA ASP A 46 2.20 6.18 17.10
C ASP A 46 2.08 6.52 15.63
N PHE A 47 1.20 7.48 15.34
CA PHE A 47 1.11 8.21 14.08
C PHE A 47 2.50 8.64 13.57
N ALA A 48 3.44 8.85 14.50
CA ALA A 48 4.84 9.14 14.21
C ALA A 48 5.56 8.03 13.41
N ALA A 49 5.23 6.73 13.56
CA ALA A 49 5.85 5.66 12.74
C ALA A 49 5.46 5.82 11.30
N LEU A 50 4.15 5.92 11.09
CA LEU A 50 3.59 6.00 9.76
C LEU A 50 4.12 7.27 9.09
N THR A 51 4.22 8.38 9.83
CA THR A 51 4.82 9.61 9.33
C THR A 51 6.29 9.42 8.94
N VAL A 52 7.11 8.77 9.76
CA VAL A 52 8.53 8.53 9.46
C VAL A 52 8.70 7.53 8.31
N ALA A 53 7.98 6.41 8.32
CA ALA A 53 8.00 5.41 7.26
C ALA A 53 7.55 5.99 5.92
N ARG A 54 6.51 6.84 5.94
CA ARG A 54 6.04 7.57 4.77
C ARG A 54 7.07 8.60 4.30
N ALA A 55 7.64 9.40 5.19
CA ALA A 55 8.67 10.37 4.83
C ALA A 55 9.91 9.69 4.21
N LEU A 56 10.28 8.49 4.68
CA LEU A 56 11.34 7.69 4.07
C LEU A 56 10.93 7.16 2.69
N GLY A 57 9.71 6.67 2.54
CA GLY A 57 9.18 6.24 1.24
C GLY A 57 9.11 7.38 0.23
N ASP A 58 8.66 8.56 0.64
CA ASP A 58 8.60 9.76 -0.19
C ASP A 58 10.00 10.23 -0.60
N ALA A 59 10.96 10.23 0.35
CA ALA A 59 12.35 10.51 0.05
C ALA A 59 12.92 9.51 -0.98
N MET A 60 12.58 8.23 -0.86
CA MET A 60 12.95 7.20 -1.83
C MET A 60 12.26 7.36 -3.18
N ALA A 61 11.04 7.89 -3.23
CA ALA A 61 10.33 8.18 -4.47
C ALA A 61 10.95 9.34 -5.24
N MET A 62 11.48 10.34 -4.53
CA MET A 62 12.11 11.51 -5.13
C MET A 62 13.58 11.27 -5.51
N ASP A 63 14.34 10.59 -4.64
CA ASP A 63 15.76 10.28 -4.84
C ASP A 63 16.07 8.89 -4.24
N PRO A 64 15.88 7.81 -5.03
CA PRO A 64 16.13 6.45 -4.58
C PRO A 64 17.54 6.22 -4.04
N ALA A 65 18.56 6.81 -4.69
CA ALA A 65 19.96 6.67 -4.31
C ALA A 65 20.23 7.30 -2.93
N ARG A 66 19.63 8.46 -2.65
CA ARG A 66 19.67 9.06 -1.31
C ARG A 66 18.95 8.20 -0.29
N GLY A 67 17.78 7.68 -0.62
CA GLY A 67 17.06 6.77 0.25
C GLY A 67 17.90 5.55 0.63
N ARG A 68 18.59 4.92 -0.34
CA ARG A 68 19.55 3.83 -0.10
C ARG A 68 20.64 4.22 0.89
N ARG A 69 21.21 5.43 0.78
CA ARG A 69 22.22 5.94 1.75
C ARG A 69 21.64 6.06 3.17
N ILE A 70 20.39 6.50 3.31
CA ILE A 70 19.70 6.57 4.60
C ILE A 70 19.51 5.17 5.19
N LEU A 71 19.05 4.21 4.37
CA LEU A 71 18.87 2.82 4.82
C LEU A 71 20.20 2.19 5.26
N LYS A 72 21.29 2.41 4.51
CA LYS A 72 22.64 1.96 4.88
C LYS A 72 23.08 2.56 6.23
N ALA A 73 22.89 3.86 6.43
CA ALA A 73 23.26 4.53 7.67
C ALA A 73 22.42 4.07 8.88
N ALA A 74 21.14 3.72 8.65
CA ALA A 74 20.27 3.16 9.69
C ALA A 74 20.64 1.71 10.01
N ALA A 75 20.95 0.89 9.00
CA ALA A 75 21.39 -0.49 9.18
C ALA A 75 22.67 -0.59 10.02
N ALA A 76 23.62 0.35 9.83
CA ALA A 76 24.82 0.47 10.67
C ALA A 76 24.51 0.76 12.15
N GLN A 77 23.29 1.17 12.49
CA GLN A 77 22.79 1.41 13.86
C GLN A 77 21.83 0.30 14.34
N GLY A 78 21.84 -0.88 13.70
CA GLY A 78 21.01 -2.01 14.08
C GLY A 78 19.61 -2.05 13.44
N ALA A 79 19.30 -1.13 12.52
CA ALA A 79 18.02 -1.16 11.80
C ALA A 79 17.92 -2.36 10.84
N LEU A 80 16.72 -2.89 10.70
CA LEU A 80 16.32 -3.93 9.76
C LEU A 80 15.29 -3.34 8.81
N PRO A 81 15.75 -2.71 7.71
CA PRO A 81 14.83 -2.11 6.76
C PRO A 81 14.00 -3.18 6.06
N TYR A 82 12.73 -2.85 5.83
CA TYR A 82 11.89 -3.54 4.86
C TYR A 82 11.01 -2.50 4.16
N VAL A 83 10.74 -2.75 2.88
CA VAL A 83 9.99 -1.83 2.03
C VAL A 83 8.60 -2.40 1.81
N VAL A 84 7.58 -1.57 2.02
CA VAL A 84 6.20 -1.86 1.66
C VAL A 84 5.84 -0.97 0.48
N ILE A 85 5.52 -1.59 -0.65
CA ILE A 85 5.06 -0.93 -1.87
C ILE A 85 3.58 -1.29 -2.05
N GLY A 86 2.70 -0.30 -1.99
CA GLY A 86 1.27 -0.57 -2.01
C GLY A 86 0.42 0.69 -2.06
N ASP A 87 -0.88 0.52 -2.23
CA ASP A 87 -1.85 1.60 -2.07
C ASP A 87 -2.12 1.89 -0.57
N SER A 88 -3.15 2.69 -0.27
CA SER A 88 -3.48 3.09 1.11
C SER A 88 -3.78 1.93 2.06
N HIS A 89 -4.18 0.77 1.54
CA HIS A 89 -4.52 -0.39 2.35
C HIS A 89 -3.29 -1.02 2.99
N SER A 90 -2.12 -0.89 2.35
CA SER A 90 -0.84 -1.44 2.84
C SER A 90 -0.28 -0.84 4.13
N ARG A 91 -0.94 0.21 4.66
CA ARG A 91 -0.54 0.88 5.91
C ARG A 91 -0.44 -0.05 7.12
N HIS A 92 -1.19 -1.15 7.16
CA HIS A 92 -1.18 -2.07 8.29
C HIS A 92 0.07 -2.97 8.28
N LEU A 93 0.80 -3.09 7.16
CA LEU A 93 2.09 -3.78 7.09
C LEU A 93 3.21 -3.01 7.79
N ILE A 94 2.97 -1.74 8.12
CA ILE A 94 3.93 -0.89 8.82
C ILE A 94 3.95 -1.28 10.30
N ARG A 95 4.81 -2.25 10.60
CA ARG A 95 5.09 -2.79 11.93
C ARG A 95 6.44 -2.32 12.46
N ARG A 96 6.48 -2.18 13.79
CA ARG A 96 7.68 -1.96 14.58
C ARG A 96 7.94 -3.20 15.44
N SER A 97 9.20 -3.54 15.58
CA SER A 97 9.66 -4.50 16.57
C SER A 97 11.11 -4.22 16.87
N ALA A 98 11.55 -4.49 18.09
CA ALA A 98 12.94 -4.43 18.49
C ALA A 98 13.27 -5.66 19.34
N ARG A 99 14.40 -6.29 19.04
CA ARG A 99 14.90 -7.46 19.75
C ARG A 99 16.41 -7.51 19.65
N ASP A 100 17.08 -7.75 20.77
CA ASP A 100 18.53 -7.98 20.85
C ASP A 100 19.34 -6.86 20.17
N GLY A 101 18.98 -5.60 20.43
CA GLY A 101 19.65 -4.43 19.85
C GLY A 101 19.35 -4.16 18.37
N ARG A 102 18.57 -5.02 17.70
CA ARG A 102 18.10 -4.83 16.32
C ARG A 102 16.64 -4.37 16.31
N TRP A 103 16.25 -3.64 15.29
CA TRP A 103 14.89 -3.10 15.21
C TRP A 103 14.39 -2.95 13.77
N LEU A 104 13.10 -3.19 13.54
CA LEU A 104 12.47 -3.09 12.22
C LEU A 104 12.31 -1.62 11.80
N LEU A 105 12.78 -1.30 10.59
CA LEU A 105 12.61 0.01 9.96
C LEU A 105 11.67 -0.12 8.75
N PRO A 106 10.36 0.16 8.90
CA PRO A 106 9.47 0.21 7.75
C PRO A 106 9.79 1.39 6.84
N VAL A 107 9.80 1.14 5.54
CA VAL A 107 9.74 2.16 4.49
C VAL A 107 8.42 1.99 3.76
N HIS A 108 7.54 2.98 3.84
CA HIS A 108 6.23 2.90 3.18
C HIS A 108 6.23 3.68 1.88
N PHE A 109 6.42 2.98 0.76
CA PHE A 109 6.28 3.52 -0.57
C PHE A 109 4.79 3.50 -0.98
N LEU A 110 4.03 4.46 -0.43
CA LEU A 110 2.59 4.54 -0.67
C LEU A 110 2.29 5.15 -2.04
N CYS A 111 1.73 4.33 -2.91
CA CYS A 111 1.27 4.65 -4.26
C CYS A 111 -0.18 5.15 -4.22
N THR A 112 -0.39 6.39 -3.77
CA THR A 112 -1.72 7.01 -3.68
C THR A 112 -2.44 7.01 -5.03
N GLY A 113 -3.70 6.58 -5.05
CA GLY A 113 -4.51 6.51 -6.27
C GLY A 113 -4.07 5.45 -7.26
N SER A 114 -3.15 4.56 -6.87
CA SER A 114 -2.72 3.45 -7.70
C SER A 114 -3.61 2.22 -7.49
N SER A 115 -3.56 1.32 -8.46
CA SER A 115 -4.21 0.01 -8.43
C SER A 115 -3.26 -1.01 -9.07
N ALA A 116 -3.47 -2.31 -8.80
CA ALA A 116 -2.70 -3.38 -9.41
C ALA A 116 -2.75 -3.29 -10.95
N ARG A 117 -3.94 -3.04 -11.50
CA ARG A 117 -4.14 -2.82 -12.93
C ARG A 117 -3.43 -1.55 -13.43
N GLY A 118 -3.44 -0.48 -12.63
CA GLY A 118 -2.80 0.79 -12.95
C GLY A 118 -1.28 0.72 -13.04
N LEU A 119 -0.63 -0.17 -12.29
CA LEU A 119 0.82 -0.40 -12.37
C LEU A 119 1.24 -1.05 -13.69
N ALA A 120 0.40 -1.93 -14.23
CA ALA A 120 0.69 -2.62 -15.49
C ALA A 120 0.42 -1.75 -16.72
N ASN A 121 -0.27 -0.61 -16.57
CA ASN A 121 -0.60 0.28 -17.68
C ASN A 121 0.60 1.19 -18.03
N PRO A 122 1.22 1.08 -19.22
CA PRO A 122 2.31 1.96 -19.63
C PRO A 122 1.88 3.43 -19.74
N ALA A 123 0.59 3.69 -20.02
CA ALA A 123 0.00 5.01 -20.12
C ALA A 123 -0.60 5.51 -18.79
N SER A 124 -0.20 4.93 -17.65
CA SER A 124 -0.69 5.34 -16.33
C SER A 124 -0.32 6.80 -16.02
N LEU A 125 -1.33 7.66 -15.89
CA LEU A 125 -1.14 9.10 -15.57
C LEU A 125 -0.47 9.32 -14.22
N SER A 126 -0.65 8.39 -13.28
CA SER A 126 -0.03 8.46 -11.95
C SER A 126 1.48 8.26 -11.97
N GLY A 127 2.00 7.59 -13.01
CA GLY A 127 3.43 7.29 -13.12
C GLY A 127 3.96 6.26 -12.10
N TRP A 128 3.11 5.60 -11.33
CA TRP A 128 3.60 4.67 -10.30
C TRP A 128 4.38 3.49 -10.87
N ASN A 129 4.08 3.07 -12.11
CA ASN A 129 4.82 2.03 -12.82
C ASN A 129 6.33 2.31 -12.89
N HIS A 130 6.73 3.48 -13.42
CA HIS A 130 8.14 3.84 -13.56
C HIS A 130 8.81 4.10 -12.22
N ARG A 131 8.09 4.70 -11.26
CA ARG A 131 8.62 4.99 -9.92
C ARG A 131 8.92 3.71 -9.15
N VAL A 132 8.02 2.73 -9.21
CA VAL A 132 8.23 1.42 -8.59
C VAL A 132 9.41 0.71 -9.24
N ALA A 133 9.49 0.68 -10.58
CA ALA A 133 10.63 0.06 -11.27
C ALA A 133 11.97 0.71 -10.90
N ALA A 134 12.04 2.05 -10.87
CA ALA A 134 13.23 2.79 -10.47
C ALA A 134 13.65 2.48 -9.02
N LEU A 135 12.70 2.44 -8.10
CA LEU A 135 12.94 2.06 -6.70
C LEU A 135 13.52 0.64 -6.60
N LEU A 136 12.94 -0.33 -7.32
CA LEU A 136 13.38 -1.72 -7.28
C LEU A 136 14.80 -1.88 -7.83
N SER A 137 15.13 -1.18 -8.92
CA SER A 137 16.49 -1.14 -9.44
C SER A 137 17.49 -0.66 -8.37
N GLU A 138 17.14 0.41 -7.67
CA GLU A 138 18.02 1.03 -6.67
C GLU A 138 18.15 0.20 -5.38
N LEU A 139 17.10 -0.52 -5.00
CA LEU A 139 17.14 -1.50 -3.92
C LEU A 139 18.01 -2.72 -4.26
N ALA A 140 18.10 -3.11 -5.53
CA ALA A 140 18.95 -4.22 -5.97
C ALA A 140 20.45 -3.90 -5.85
N GLU A 141 20.80 -2.61 -5.90
CA GLU A 141 22.15 -2.10 -5.71
C GLU A 141 22.54 -1.92 -4.23
N ALA A 142 21.68 -2.30 -3.28
CA ALA A 142 22.03 -2.25 -1.86
C ALA A 142 23.10 -3.29 -1.48
N ASP A 143 23.96 -2.94 -0.52
CA ASP A 143 25.01 -3.83 -0.01
C ASP A 143 24.44 -5.12 0.59
N SER A 144 23.23 -5.05 1.15
CA SER A 144 22.49 -6.16 1.73
C SER A 144 21.07 -6.21 1.18
N PRO A 145 20.50 -7.41 0.99
CA PRO A 145 19.15 -7.53 0.48
C PRO A 145 18.14 -6.96 1.47
N ILE A 146 17.19 -6.19 0.95
CA ILE A 146 16.11 -5.57 1.71
C ILE A 146 14.80 -6.28 1.35
N PRO A 147 14.06 -6.86 2.32
CA PRO A 147 12.75 -7.44 2.05
C PRO A 147 11.80 -6.42 1.44
N VAL A 148 11.07 -6.82 0.40
CA VAL A 148 10.08 -5.98 -0.28
C VAL A 148 8.73 -6.68 -0.24
N LEU A 149 7.73 -6.01 0.33
CA LEU A 149 6.35 -6.45 0.39
C LEU A 149 5.54 -5.65 -0.64
N PHE A 150 4.80 -6.34 -1.50
CA PHE A 150 3.91 -5.73 -2.46
C PHE A 150 2.47 -6.01 -2.10
N GLU A 151 1.67 -4.97 -1.92
CA GLU A 151 0.24 -5.12 -1.64
C GLU A 151 -0.58 -4.16 -2.49
N PHE A 152 -1.20 -4.73 -3.52
CA PHE A 152 -2.10 -4.06 -4.44
C PHE A 152 -3.27 -4.99 -4.77
N GLY A 153 -4.37 -4.41 -5.26
CA GLY A 153 -5.52 -5.16 -5.74
C GLY A 153 -6.81 -4.87 -4.99
N GLN A 154 -6.72 -4.34 -3.76
CA GLN A 154 -7.92 -4.07 -2.98
C GLN A 154 -8.77 -2.98 -3.65
N VAL A 155 -8.11 -1.91 -4.14
CA VAL A 155 -8.78 -0.87 -4.92
C VAL A 155 -9.40 -1.45 -6.19
N ASP A 156 -8.74 -2.41 -6.83
CA ASP A 156 -9.24 -3.04 -8.06
C ASP A 156 -10.54 -3.82 -7.81
N VAL A 157 -10.57 -4.61 -6.73
CA VAL A 157 -11.71 -5.44 -6.35
C VAL A 157 -12.86 -4.60 -5.79
N GLU A 158 -12.58 -3.64 -4.91
CA GLU A 158 -13.64 -2.86 -4.25
C GLU A 158 -14.22 -1.76 -5.15
N PHE A 159 -13.38 -1.13 -5.98
CA PHE A 159 -13.77 0.08 -6.70
C PHE A 159 -13.67 -0.07 -8.22
N VAL A 160 -12.51 -0.44 -8.76
CA VAL A 160 -12.26 -0.34 -10.21
C VAL A 160 -13.27 -1.15 -11.02
N PHE A 161 -13.59 -2.38 -10.61
CA PHE A 161 -14.59 -3.20 -11.30
C PHE A 161 -15.98 -2.54 -11.30
N THR A 162 -16.40 -2.02 -10.15
CA THR A 162 -17.70 -1.33 -9.98
C THR A 162 -17.77 -0.06 -10.83
N PHE A 163 -16.73 0.79 -10.81
CA PHE A 163 -16.71 2.00 -11.62
C PHE A 163 -16.60 1.71 -13.11
N LYS A 164 -15.90 0.65 -13.51
CA LYS A 164 -15.89 0.17 -14.90
C LYS A 164 -17.30 -0.22 -15.36
N ARG A 165 -17.99 -1.07 -14.59
CA ARG A 165 -19.40 -1.42 -14.86
C ARG A 165 -20.27 -0.18 -14.99
N LEU A 166 -20.11 0.78 -14.08
CA LEU A 166 -20.89 2.01 -14.10
C LEU A 166 -20.61 2.86 -15.35
N SER A 167 -19.34 2.96 -15.78
CA SER A 167 -18.97 3.65 -17.01
C SER A 167 -19.51 2.98 -18.28
N GLU A 168 -19.73 1.66 -18.22
CA GLU A 168 -20.32 0.84 -19.28
C GLU A 168 -21.85 0.71 -19.13
N GLU A 169 -22.46 1.49 -18.22
CA GLU A 169 -23.90 1.46 -17.90
C GLU A 169 -24.46 0.10 -17.45
N ARG A 170 -23.58 -0.82 -17.02
CA ARG A 170 -23.96 -2.16 -16.54
C ARG A 170 -24.41 -2.13 -15.09
N ARG A 171 -25.71 -2.33 -14.86
CA ARG A 171 -26.32 -2.28 -13.53
C ARG A 171 -26.23 -3.57 -12.73
N THR A 172 -26.24 -4.73 -13.36
CA THR A 172 -26.25 -6.04 -12.67
C THR A 172 -24.85 -6.52 -12.36
N PHE A 173 -24.63 -7.16 -11.21
CA PHE A 173 -23.35 -7.80 -10.93
C PHE A 173 -23.28 -9.16 -11.62
N GLU A 174 -22.22 -9.38 -12.39
CA GLU A 174 -22.00 -10.60 -13.16
C GLU A 174 -20.76 -11.32 -12.61
N PRO A 175 -20.91 -12.47 -11.90
CA PRO A 175 -19.79 -13.18 -11.29
C PRO A 175 -18.70 -13.63 -12.28
N ASP A 176 -19.09 -14.04 -13.49
CA ASP A 176 -18.15 -14.48 -14.53
C ASP A 176 -17.31 -13.30 -15.04
N ALA A 177 -17.95 -12.16 -15.31
CA ALA A 177 -17.26 -10.93 -15.71
C ALA A 177 -16.30 -10.43 -14.61
N PHE A 178 -16.65 -10.62 -13.34
CA PHE A 178 -15.75 -10.33 -12.23
C PHE A 178 -14.55 -11.30 -12.21
N SER A 179 -14.79 -12.58 -12.43
CA SER A 179 -13.72 -13.59 -12.50
C SER A 179 -12.73 -13.31 -13.64
N ASP A 180 -13.23 -12.90 -14.81
CA ASP A 180 -12.40 -12.43 -15.93
C ASP A 180 -11.59 -11.19 -15.57
N PHE A 181 -12.23 -10.23 -14.92
CA PHE A 181 -11.55 -9.03 -14.43
C PHE A 181 -10.42 -9.37 -13.46
N VAL A 182 -10.64 -10.29 -12.52
CA VAL A 182 -9.63 -10.76 -11.56
C VAL A 182 -8.45 -11.38 -12.30
N ARG A 183 -8.70 -12.34 -13.20
CA ARG A 183 -7.65 -13.01 -13.98
C ARG A 183 -6.79 -12.00 -14.75
N GLY A 184 -7.43 -11.11 -15.50
CA GLY A 184 -6.71 -10.09 -16.28
C GLY A 184 -5.93 -9.10 -15.41
N THR A 185 -6.47 -8.73 -14.25
CA THR A 185 -5.80 -7.80 -13.32
C THR A 185 -4.58 -8.44 -12.67
N VAL A 186 -4.72 -9.66 -12.15
CA VAL A 186 -3.63 -10.41 -11.53
C VAL A 186 -2.53 -10.70 -12.55
N ASP A 187 -2.88 -11.16 -13.75
CA ASP A 187 -1.89 -11.47 -14.79
C ASP A 187 -1.08 -10.23 -15.20
N SER A 188 -1.77 -9.11 -15.41
CA SER A 188 -1.13 -7.82 -15.74
C SER A 188 -0.20 -7.36 -14.63
N TYR A 189 -0.69 -7.39 -13.38
CA TYR A 189 0.08 -6.95 -12.21
C TYR A 189 1.33 -7.80 -11.98
N LEU A 190 1.20 -9.12 -12.02
CA LEU A 190 2.33 -10.02 -11.84
C LEU A 190 3.27 -10.03 -13.06
N GLY A 191 2.75 -9.77 -14.26
CA GLY A 191 3.55 -9.50 -15.45
C GLY A 191 4.43 -8.27 -15.28
N PHE A 192 3.86 -7.16 -14.77
CA PHE A 192 4.63 -5.97 -14.41
C PHE A 192 5.71 -6.28 -13.38
N LEU A 193 5.37 -6.95 -12.27
CA LEU A 193 6.37 -7.30 -11.25
C LEU A 193 7.49 -8.19 -11.81
N ALA A 194 7.16 -9.18 -12.65
CA ALA A 194 8.15 -10.04 -13.27
C ALA A 194 9.14 -9.28 -14.16
N GLY A 195 8.66 -8.25 -14.86
CA GLY A 195 9.51 -7.37 -15.68
C GLY A 195 10.28 -6.30 -14.89
N ALA A 196 9.72 -5.84 -13.77
CA ALA A 196 10.29 -4.75 -12.97
C ALA A 196 11.24 -5.22 -11.85
N LEU A 197 11.12 -6.47 -11.38
CA LEU A 197 11.94 -7.02 -10.29
C LEU A 197 13.30 -7.51 -10.80
N PRO A 198 14.42 -6.90 -10.34
CA PRO A 198 15.75 -7.44 -10.60
C PRO A 198 15.92 -8.83 -9.99
N GLU A 199 16.67 -9.72 -10.66
CA GLU A 199 16.90 -11.10 -10.20
C GLU A 199 17.41 -11.19 -8.76
N ARG A 200 18.33 -10.29 -8.37
CA ARG A 200 18.90 -10.23 -7.02
C ARG A 200 17.85 -9.96 -5.94
N LEU A 201 16.75 -9.28 -6.26
CA LEU A 201 15.67 -8.98 -5.31
C LEU A 201 14.57 -10.02 -5.28
N LYS A 202 14.41 -10.86 -6.31
CA LYS A 202 13.32 -11.85 -6.37
C LYS A 202 13.23 -12.74 -5.12
N PRO A 203 14.34 -13.25 -4.53
CA PRO A 203 14.27 -14.04 -3.29
C PRO A 203 13.80 -13.25 -2.07
N PHE A 204 13.70 -11.93 -2.14
CA PHE A 204 13.31 -11.04 -1.03
C PHE A 204 11.99 -10.30 -1.31
N ALA A 205 11.43 -10.48 -2.50
CA ALA A 205 10.13 -9.96 -2.90
C ALA A 205 9.00 -10.90 -2.44
N THR A 206 7.97 -10.34 -1.82
CA THR A 206 6.78 -11.06 -1.37
C THR A 206 5.54 -10.30 -1.80
N VAL A 207 4.67 -10.97 -2.56
CA VAL A 207 3.33 -10.49 -2.88
C VAL A 207 2.42 -10.80 -1.70
N VAL A 208 1.66 -9.81 -1.25
CA VAL A 208 0.81 -9.90 -0.07
C VAL A 208 -0.64 -9.93 -0.50
N SER A 209 -1.44 -10.82 0.10
CA SER A 209 -2.89 -10.87 -0.13
C SER A 209 -3.57 -9.56 0.27
N ILE A 210 -4.64 -9.17 -0.43
CA ILE A 210 -5.47 -8.03 -0.05
C ILE A 210 -6.32 -8.35 1.19
N PHE A 211 -6.76 -7.32 1.93
CA PHE A 211 -7.62 -7.50 3.10
C PHE A 211 -9.01 -7.99 2.72
N PRO A 212 -9.79 -8.51 3.68
CA PRO A 212 -11.23 -8.64 3.50
C PRO A 212 -11.90 -7.29 3.21
N SER A 213 -13.13 -7.33 2.69
CA SER A 213 -13.84 -6.11 2.32
C SER A 213 -13.94 -5.14 3.50
N SER A 214 -13.51 -3.90 3.27
CA SER A 214 -13.45 -2.83 4.27
C SER A 214 -14.78 -2.08 4.41
N LEU A 215 -15.62 -2.16 3.37
CA LEU A 215 -16.88 -1.42 3.29
C LEU A 215 -18.07 -2.28 3.73
N SER A 216 -18.90 -1.71 4.60
CA SER A 216 -20.19 -2.29 4.97
C SER A 216 -21.23 -2.13 3.85
N ASP A 217 -22.27 -2.96 3.88
CA ASP A 217 -23.42 -2.81 2.96
C ASP A 217 -24.11 -1.46 3.12
N ALA A 218 -24.12 -0.89 4.33
CA ALA A 218 -24.66 0.43 4.59
C ALA A 218 -23.86 1.52 3.87
N ALA A 219 -22.53 1.44 3.86
CA ALA A 219 -21.68 2.39 3.16
C ALA A 219 -21.95 2.35 1.64
N TRP A 220 -22.04 1.15 1.05
CA TRP A 220 -22.38 1.01 -0.37
C TRP A 220 -23.78 1.54 -0.71
N ARG A 221 -24.79 1.27 0.12
CA ARG A 221 -26.15 1.80 -0.06
C ARG A 221 -26.23 3.32 0.02
N GLN A 222 -25.31 3.95 0.74
CA GLN A 222 -25.21 5.42 0.79
C GLN A 222 -24.51 5.99 -0.46
N GLY A 223 -24.05 5.15 -1.38
CA GLY A 223 -23.30 5.55 -2.58
C GLY A 223 -21.92 6.05 -2.20
N TYR A 224 -21.20 5.30 -1.35
CA TYR A 224 -19.86 5.64 -0.89
C TYR A 224 -18.94 5.93 -2.08
N ILE A 225 -18.25 7.08 -1.99
CA ILE A 225 -17.18 7.48 -2.88
C ILE A 225 -15.98 7.76 -1.99
N ASN A 226 -14.82 7.19 -2.34
CA ASN A 226 -13.60 7.50 -1.61
C ASN A 226 -13.15 8.95 -1.89
N ALA A 227 -12.41 9.56 -0.96
CA ALA A 227 -12.00 10.96 -1.09
C ALA A 227 -11.24 11.23 -2.40
N HIS A 228 -10.42 10.28 -2.85
CA HIS A 228 -9.64 10.43 -4.07
C HIS A 228 -10.51 10.54 -5.33
N ILE A 229 -11.59 9.75 -5.43
CA ILE A 229 -12.54 9.82 -6.55
C ILE A 229 -13.34 11.12 -6.49
N ALA A 230 -13.71 11.59 -5.28
CA ALA A 230 -14.35 12.89 -5.12
C ALA A 230 -13.44 14.03 -5.62
N ASP A 231 -12.15 13.99 -5.27
CA ASP A 231 -11.15 14.97 -5.71
C ASP A 231 -10.93 14.95 -7.23
N LEU A 232 -10.91 13.77 -7.86
CA LEU A 232 -10.70 13.62 -9.30
C LEU A 232 -11.86 14.15 -10.14
N HIS A 233 -13.09 14.03 -9.64
CA HIS A 233 -14.29 14.39 -10.40
C HIS A 233 -14.87 15.76 -10.02
N GLY A 234 -14.56 16.30 -8.84
CA GLY A 234 -15.16 17.53 -8.31
C GLY A 234 -16.54 17.28 -7.68
N GLU A 235 -16.97 18.18 -6.79
CA GLU A 235 -18.12 17.97 -5.89
C GLU A 235 -19.44 17.67 -6.61
N ALA A 236 -19.79 18.45 -7.65
CA ALA A 236 -21.02 18.24 -8.42
C ALA A 236 -21.06 16.86 -9.10
N ASN A 237 -19.92 16.40 -9.62
CA ASN A 237 -19.81 15.08 -10.24
C ASN A 237 -19.77 13.96 -9.20
N ALA A 238 -19.21 14.20 -8.00
CA ALA A 238 -19.25 13.25 -6.90
C ALA A 238 -20.69 12.97 -6.45
N VAL A 239 -21.54 14.00 -6.34
CA VAL A 239 -22.97 13.82 -6.02
C VAL A 239 -23.67 12.98 -7.08
N ALA A 240 -23.50 13.31 -8.37
CA ALA A 240 -24.09 12.55 -9.47
C ALA A 240 -23.59 11.10 -9.50
N LEU A 241 -22.29 10.90 -9.27
CA LEU A 241 -21.67 9.57 -9.19
C LEU A 241 -22.23 8.75 -8.02
N SER A 242 -22.45 9.38 -6.86
CA SER A 242 -23.00 8.72 -5.68
C SER A 242 -24.42 8.25 -5.94
N GLN A 243 -25.25 9.09 -6.57
CA GLN A 243 -26.61 8.72 -6.98
C GLN A 243 -26.60 7.52 -7.94
N ARG A 244 -25.69 7.51 -8.92
CA ARG A 244 -25.52 6.37 -9.83
C ARG A 244 -25.08 5.09 -9.11
N LEU A 245 -24.18 5.19 -8.14
CA LEU A 245 -23.73 4.06 -7.32
C LEU A 245 -24.84 3.48 -6.43
N ARG A 246 -25.84 4.28 -6.04
CA ARG A 246 -27.00 3.75 -5.31
C ARG A 246 -27.92 2.90 -6.18
N ALA A 247 -27.83 3.06 -7.50
CA ALA A 247 -28.71 2.40 -8.47
C ALA A 247 -28.07 1.16 -9.13
N ILE A 248 -26.81 0.83 -8.81
CA ILE A 248 -26.12 -0.36 -9.31
C ILE A 248 -26.24 -1.50 -8.29
N ASP A 249 -26.30 -2.73 -8.79
CA ASP A 249 -26.24 -3.93 -7.97
C ASP A 249 -24.83 -4.11 -7.40
N ILE A 250 -24.75 -4.04 -6.07
CA ILE A 250 -23.55 -4.28 -5.27
C ILE A 250 -23.79 -5.55 -4.43
N PRO A 251 -23.00 -6.61 -4.64
CA PRO A 251 -23.08 -7.82 -3.84
C PRO A 251 -22.92 -7.52 -2.35
N HIS A 252 -23.60 -8.25 -1.47
CA HIS A 252 -23.49 -8.06 -0.02
C HIS A 252 -22.10 -8.40 0.53
N GLU A 253 -21.81 -8.02 1.78
CA GLU A 253 -20.48 -8.10 2.41
C GLU A 253 -19.83 -9.49 2.31
N ALA A 254 -20.56 -10.57 2.62
CA ALA A 254 -20.03 -11.92 2.50
C ALA A 254 -19.68 -12.30 1.04
N ALA A 255 -20.47 -11.86 0.05
CA ALA A 255 -20.18 -12.09 -1.37
C ALA A 255 -18.95 -11.28 -1.81
N ARG A 256 -18.79 -10.02 -1.36
CA ARG A 256 -17.57 -9.24 -1.58
C ARG A 256 -16.36 -9.89 -0.90
N THR A 257 -16.52 -10.44 0.30
CA THR A 257 -15.43 -11.18 0.96
C THR A 257 -15.03 -12.43 0.16
N ALA A 258 -15.98 -13.14 -0.44
CA ALA A 258 -15.70 -14.25 -1.37
C ALA A 258 -14.97 -13.78 -2.64
N GLN A 259 -15.30 -12.59 -3.16
CA GLN A 259 -14.58 -11.97 -4.28
C GLN A 259 -13.12 -11.64 -3.94
N HIS A 260 -12.85 -11.12 -2.73
CA HIS A 260 -11.47 -10.90 -2.27
C HIS A 260 -10.72 -12.23 -2.12
N ARG A 261 -11.39 -13.28 -1.63
CA ARG A 261 -10.82 -14.64 -1.59
C ARG A 261 -10.47 -15.16 -2.99
N LEU A 262 -11.36 -14.95 -3.97
CA LEU A 262 -11.11 -15.31 -5.37
C LEU A 262 -9.89 -14.58 -5.93
N PHE A 263 -9.78 -13.27 -5.67
CA PHE A 263 -8.63 -12.47 -6.08
C PHE A 263 -7.32 -12.98 -5.44
N ASN A 264 -7.33 -13.23 -4.14
CA ASN A 264 -6.17 -13.73 -3.40
C ASN A 264 -5.74 -15.14 -3.86
N ALA A 265 -6.68 -16.02 -4.19
CA ALA A 265 -6.38 -17.33 -4.75
C ALA A 265 -5.70 -17.23 -6.12
N ALA A 266 -6.23 -16.37 -7.00
CA ALA A 266 -5.61 -16.09 -8.30
C ALA A 266 -4.21 -15.46 -8.14
N LEU A 267 -4.05 -14.54 -7.19
CA LEU A 267 -2.78 -13.87 -6.90
C LEU A 267 -1.73 -14.86 -6.38
N ALA A 268 -2.10 -15.74 -5.45
CA ALA A 268 -1.23 -16.78 -4.91
C ALA A 268 -0.76 -17.75 -6.01
N ALA A 269 -1.69 -18.25 -6.82
CA ALA A 269 -1.39 -19.15 -7.93
C ALA A 269 -0.48 -18.49 -8.98
N GLY A 270 -0.79 -17.24 -9.35
CA GLY A 270 0.00 -16.48 -10.30
C GLY A 270 1.41 -16.14 -9.78
N ALA A 271 1.55 -15.84 -8.49
CA ALA A 271 2.83 -15.56 -7.85
C ALA A 271 3.71 -16.81 -7.83
N ALA A 272 3.13 -17.95 -7.44
CA ALA A 272 3.80 -19.25 -7.45
C ALA A 272 4.30 -19.62 -8.86
N ALA A 273 3.47 -19.44 -9.90
CA ALA A 273 3.83 -19.70 -11.29
C ALA A 273 5.00 -18.84 -11.81
N ARG A 274 5.29 -17.70 -11.16
CA ARG A 274 6.38 -16.78 -11.49
C ARG A 274 7.56 -16.85 -10.53
N GLY A 275 7.56 -17.81 -9.60
CA GLY A 275 8.62 -17.97 -8.60
C GLY A 275 8.67 -16.85 -7.56
N LEU A 276 7.56 -16.13 -7.35
CA LEU A 276 7.45 -15.09 -6.34
C LEU A 276 6.88 -15.68 -5.04
N ARG A 277 7.32 -15.15 -3.90
CA ARG A 277 6.73 -15.52 -2.60
C ARG A 277 5.36 -14.88 -2.45
N PHE A 278 4.45 -15.60 -1.78
CA PHE A 278 3.12 -15.10 -1.44
C PHE A 278 2.93 -15.16 0.08
N LEU A 279 2.39 -14.09 0.66
CA LEU A 279 2.00 -14.02 2.06
C LEU A 279 0.49 -13.80 2.18
N ASP A 280 -0.19 -14.78 2.77
CA ASP A 280 -1.62 -14.71 3.07
C ASP A 280 -1.84 -14.06 4.45
N ILE A 281 -2.28 -12.80 4.43
CA ILE A 281 -2.78 -12.07 5.59
C ILE A 281 -4.30 -11.96 5.62
N PHE A 282 -4.98 -12.45 4.58
CA PHE A 282 -6.44 -12.44 4.45
C PHE A 282 -7.08 -13.55 5.29
N SER A 283 -6.66 -14.80 5.08
CA SER A 283 -7.32 -15.97 5.67
C SER A 283 -7.38 -15.93 7.20
N PRO A 284 -6.34 -15.49 7.93
CA PRO A 284 -6.41 -15.37 9.39
C PRO A 284 -7.45 -14.36 9.91
N LEU A 285 -7.96 -13.48 9.06
CA LEU A 285 -8.91 -12.43 9.43
C LEU A 285 -10.37 -12.81 9.18
N ILE A 286 -10.61 -13.93 8.48
CA ILE A 286 -11.95 -14.39 8.14
C ILE A 286 -12.49 -15.30 9.25
N GLY A 287 -13.65 -14.94 9.79
CA GLY A 287 -14.39 -15.79 10.71
C GLY A 287 -15.31 -16.79 10.00
N ASP A 288 -15.97 -17.65 10.78
CA ASP A 288 -16.80 -18.76 10.30
C ASP A 288 -17.95 -18.33 9.37
N LEU A 289 -18.42 -17.09 9.49
CA LEU A 289 -19.48 -16.52 8.67
C LEU A 289 -19.00 -15.98 7.31
N GLY A 290 -17.73 -16.21 6.95
CA GLY A 290 -17.17 -15.71 5.69
C GLY A 290 -17.06 -14.18 5.63
N THR A 291 -16.97 -13.52 6.80
CA THR A 291 -16.76 -12.08 6.95
C THR A 291 -15.62 -11.82 7.94
N VAL A 292 -15.17 -10.57 8.07
CA VAL A 292 -14.12 -10.20 9.02
C VAL A 292 -14.52 -10.61 10.44
N HIS A 293 -13.65 -11.37 11.10
CA HIS A 293 -13.84 -11.78 12.48
C HIS A 293 -13.99 -10.52 13.38
N ARG A 294 -15.01 -10.50 14.24
CA ARG A 294 -15.50 -9.29 14.94
C ARG A 294 -14.41 -8.43 15.64
N PRO A 295 -13.38 -8.99 16.30
CA PRO A 295 -12.26 -8.25 16.89
C PRO A 295 -11.43 -7.44 15.89
N TYR A 296 -11.49 -7.77 14.59
CA TYR A 296 -10.67 -7.16 13.54
C TYR A 296 -11.45 -6.18 12.65
N ARG A 297 -12.75 -5.94 12.90
CA ARG A 297 -13.59 -5.02 12.11
C ARG A 297 -13.13 -3.56 12.12
N GLY A 298 -12.25 -3.16 13.04
CA GLY A 298 -11.63 -1.83 13.07
C GLY A 298 -10.24 -1.76 12.42
N LEU A 299 -9.72 -2.89 11.90
CA LEU A 299 -8.44 -2.96 11.21
C LEU A 299 -8.57 -2.88 9.68
N ALA A 300 -9.74 -3.26 9.15
CA ALA A 300 -10.09 -3.17 7.74
C ALA A 300 -10.41 -1.72 7.33
#